data_AF-A0A3N1A523-F1
#
_entry.id   AF-A0A3N1A523-F1
#
_cell.length_a   1.000
_cell.length_b   1.000
_cell.length_c   1.000
_cell.angle_alpha   90.00
_cell.angle_beta   90.00
_cell.angle_gamma   90.00
#
_symmetry.space_group_name_H-M   'P 1'
#
loop_
_entity.id
_entity.type
_entity.pdbx_description
1 polymer ?
#
loop_
_entity_poly.entity_id
_entity_poly.type
_entity_poly.pdbx_seq_one_letter_code
_entity_poly.pdbx_strand_id
1 'polypeptide(L)'
;MSDVRRLPGPIVDLWEWQILGACRGRDSAQFFHPDGERGSSRNRRESGAKAVCRTCPVRAECAAHALSVREPYGVWGGFSESERLRLLALGWEDLADRHGGRVDVQRLEARLGRPHKSTVPAQRRPESTAVRPQPADSATAA
;
A
#
# COMPACT_ATOMS: atom_id res chain seq x y z
N MET A 1 6.16 -7.98 -43.55
CA MET A 1 5.56 -6.97 -42.64
C MET A 1 5.84 -7.42 -41.22
N SER A 2 6.57 -6.64 -40.45
CA SER A 2 6.93 -6.98 -39.06
C SER A 2 5.67 -6.96 -38.18
N ASP A 3 5.45 -8.03 -37.42
CA ASP A 3 4.31 -8.15 -36.50
C ASP A 3 4.51 -7.21 -35.30
N VAL A 4 3.99 -5.98 -35.43
CA VAL A 4 4.08 -4.89 -34.44
C VAL A 4 3.56 -5.32 -33.06
N ARG A 5 2.71 -6.36 -32.99
CA ARG A 5 2.14 -6.88 -31.74
C ARG A 5 3.17 -7.58 -30.83
N ARG A 6 4.38 -7.85 -31.33
CA ARG A 6 5.47 -8.49 -30.58
C ARG A 6 6.54 -7.52 -30.10
N LEU A 7 6.46 -6.25 -30.50
CA LEU A 7 7.42 -5.26 -30.04
C LEU A 7 7.17 -4.99 -28.54
N PRO A 8 8.24 -4.86 -27.74
CA PRO A 8 8.09 -4.39 -26.37
C PRO A 8 7.40 -3.02 -26.38
N GLY A 9 6.55 -2.77 -25.38
CA GLY A 9 5.89 -1.48 -25.24
C GLY A 9 6.89 -0.32 -25.20
N PRO A 10 6.44 0.91 -25.50
CA PRO A 10 7.27 2.11 -25.38
C PRO A 10 7.98 2.17 -24.02
N ILE A 11 9.29 2.41 -24.03
CA ILE A 11 10.13 2.45 -22.80
C ILE A 11 9.64 3.52 -21.80
N VAL A 12 8.97 4.57 -22.27
CA VAL A 12 8.39 5.63 -21.42
C VAL A 12 7.30 5.11 -20.47
N ASP A 13 6.52 4.11 -20.88
CA ASP A 13 5.44 3.54 -20.07
C ASP A 13 5.97 2.80 -18.81
N LEU A 14 7.26 2.43 -18.79
CA LEU A 14 7.89 1.68 -17.69
C LEU A 14 8.05 2.51 -16.40
N TRP A 15 8.06 3.84 -16.49
CA TRP A 15 8.34 4.73 -15.35
C TRP A 15 7.19 5.67 -15.00
N GLU A 16 6.26 5.93 -15.92
CA GLU A 16 5.15 6.89 -15.71
C GLU A 16 4.24 6.53 -14.53
N TRP A 17 4.03 5.24 -14.26
CA TRP A 17 3.18 4.80 -13.15
C TRP A 17 3.70 5.32 -11.79
N GLN A 18 5.00 5.53 -11.63
CA GLN A 18 5.58 6.01 -10.37
C GLN A 18 5.09 7.43 -10.01
N ILE A 19 4.77 8.25 -11.01
CA ILE A 19 4.29 9.63 -10.82
C ILE A 19 2.92 9.64 -10.10
N LEU A 20 2.12 8.59 -10.31
CA LEU A 20 0.79 8.43 -9.72
C LEU A 20 0.81 7.77 -8.33
N GLY A 21 2.00 7.50 -7.77
CA GLY A 21 2.15 6.87 -6.47
C GLY A 21 1.62 7.73 -5.32
N ALA A 22 0.67 7.23 -4.53
CA ALA A 22 0.12 7.92 -3.35
C ALA A 22 1.15 8.12 -2.20
N CYS A 23 2.30 7.45 -2.29
CA CYS A 23 3.45 7.66 -1.40
C CYS A 23 4.26 8.91 -1.76
N ARG A 24 4.12 9.44 -2.98
CA ARG A 24 4.86 10.62 -3.44
C ARG A 24 4.54 11.82 -2.56
N GLY A 25 5.57 12.56 -2.15
CA GLY A 25 5.45 13.71 -1.26
C GLY A 25 5.31 13.38 0.23
N ARG A 26 5.36 12.09 0.61
CA ARG A 26 5.44 11.66 2.01
C ARG A 26 6.89 11.42 2.42
N ASP A 27 7.12 11.37 3.73
CA ASP A 27 8.42 11.01 4.28
C ASP A 27 8.81 9.57 3.88
N SER A 28 9.99 9.43 3.28
CA SER A 28 10.58 8.14 2.90
C SER A 28 10.77 7.20 4.09
N ALA A 29 11.04 7.73 5.29
CA ALA A 29 11.21 6.94 6.50
C ALA A 29 9.93 6.19 6.91
N GLN A 30 8.76 6.59 6.38
CA GLN A 30 7.52 5.84 6.55
C GLN A 30 7.57 4.49 5.81
N PHE A 31 8.22 4.43 4.64
CA PHE A 31 8.22 3.27 3.76
C PHE A 31 9.48 2.41 3.94
N PHE A 32 10.61 3.04 4.27
CA PHE A 32 11.90 2.41 4.44
C PHE A 32 12.36 2.54 5.90
N HIS A 33 12.74 1.42 6.51
CA HIS A 33 13.24 1.41 7.87
C HIS A 33 14.70 1.89 7.94
N PRO A 34 15.11 2.52 9.05
CA PRO A 34 16.52 2.67 9.38
C PRO A 34 17.12 1.33 9.83
N ASP A 35 18.45 1.21 9.73
CA ASP A 35 19.18 0.02 10.17
C ASP A 35 18.88 -0.31 11.64
N GLY A 36 18.57 -1.58 11.93
CA GLY A 36 18.37 -2.07 13.29
C GLY A 36 16.96 -1.89 13.88
N GLU A 37 15.98 -1.38 13.12
CA GLU A 37 14.58 -1.34 13.56
C GLU A 37 14.00 -2.76 13.76
N ARG A 38 13.41 -3.04 14.94
CA ARG A 38 12.87 -4.37 15.27
C ARG A 38 11.53 -4.32 16.00
N GLY A 39 10.85 -5.46 16.00
CA GLY A 39 9.68 -5.71 16.83
C GLY A 39 8.50 -4.78 16.53
N SER A 40 7.90 -4.20 17.58
CA SER A 40 6.65 -3.44 17.46
C SER A 40 6.78 -2.16 16.63
N SER A 41 7.97 -1.54 16.58
CA SER A 41 8.20 -0.34 15.76
C SER A 41 8.06 -0.67 14.27
N ARG A 42 8.77 -1.71 13.81
CA ARG A 42 8.71 -2.21 12.43
C ARG A 42 7.28 -2.52 12.03
N ASN A 43 6.54 -3.24 12.87
CA ASN A 43 5.15 -3.60 12.58
C ASN A 43 4.23 -2.38 12.44
N ARG A 44 4.39 -1.35 13.29
CA ARG A 44 3.61 -0.11 13.20
C ARG A 44 3.93 0.66 11.92
N ARG A 45 5.21 0.82 11.60
CA ARG A 45 5.68 1.51 10.40
C ARG A 45 5.16 0.81 9.14
N GLU A 46 5.37 -0.50 9.03
CA GLU A 46 4.87 -1.30 7.91
C GLU A 46 3.35 -1.21 7.78
N SER A 47 2.60 -1.28 8.89
CA SER A 47 1.14 -1.15 8.85
C SER A 47 0.68 0.22 8.35
N GLY A 48 1.39 1.28 8.75
CA GLY A 48 1.16 2.65 8.28
C GLY A 48 1.46 2.82 6.80
N ALA A 49 2.60 2.29 6.32
CA ALA A 49 2.96 2.31 4.90
C ALA A 49 1.96 1.51 4.04
N LYS A 50 1.58 0.30 4.49
CA LYS A 50 0.55 -0.52 3.82
C LYS A 50 -0.80 0.20 3.74
N ALA A 51 -1.14 1.01 4.74
CA ALA A 51 -2.37 1.81 4.71
C ALA A 51 -2.38 2.83 3.56
N VAL A 52 -1.25 3.48 3.29
CA VAL A 52 -1.10 4.36 2.13
C VAL A 52 -1.19 3.55 0.83
N CYS A 53 -0.52 2.40 0.76
CA CYS A 53 -0.55 1.57 -0.45
C CYS A 53 -1.96 1.06 -0.81
N ARG A 54 -2.83 0.79 0.18
CA ARG A 54 -4.20 0.30 -0.07
C ARG A 54 -5.07 1.24 -0.89
N THR A 55 -4.78 2.55 -0.86
CA THR A 55 -5.51 3.56 -1.64
C THR A 55 -4.73 4.04 -2.87
N CYS A 56 -3.58 3.43 -3.16
CA CYS A 56 -2.69 3.86 -4.24
C CYS A 56 -3.18 3.29 -5.59
N PRO A 57 -3.35 4.12 -6.64
CA PRO A 57 -3.87 3.64 -7.93
C PRO A 57 -2.91 2.69 -8.66
N VAL A 58 -1.61 2.83 -8.41
CA VAL A 58 -0.54 2.05 -9.08
C VAL A 58 -0.01 0.90 -8.24
N ARG A 59 -0.85 0.35 -7.36
CA ARG A 59 -0.46 -0.71 -6.43
C ARG A 59 0.01 -1.97 -7.15
N ALA A 60 -0.62 -2.31 -8.27
CA ALA A 60 -0.30 -3.49 -9.07
C ALA A 60 1.06 -3.36 -9.77
N GLU A 61 1.35 -2.22 -10.36
CA GLU A 61 2.61 -1.88 -11.01
C GLU A 61 3.75 -1.88 -9.98
N CYS A 62 3.51 -1.23 -8.84
CA CYS A 62 4.49 -1.13 -7.75
C CYS A 62 4.86 -2.51 -7.18
N ALA A 63 3.87 -3.40 -6.99
CA ALA A 63 4.11 -4.76 -6.52
C ALA A 63 4.87 -5.59 -7.57
N ALA A 64 4.49 -5.50 -8.85
CA ALA A 64 5.15 -6.20 -9.94
C ALA A 64 6.62 -5.80 -10.06
N HIS A 65 6.90 -4.49 -10.02
CA HIS A 65 8.25 -3.96 -10.05
C HIS A 65 9.09 -4.47 -8.87
N ALA A 66 8.59 -4.33 -7.65
CA ALA A 66 9.35 -4.74 -6.47
C ALA A 66 9.65 -6.25 -6.42
N LEU A 67 8.75 -7.08 -6.94
CA LEU A 67 8.96 -8.53 -7.04
C LEU A 67 9.96 -8.87 -8.17
N SER A 68 9.88 -8.20 -9.32
CA SER A 68 10.76 -8.47 -10.46
C SER A 68 12.21 -8.09 -10.18
N VAL A 69 12.45 -6.94 -9.55
CA VAL A 69 13.81 -6.50 -9.18
C VAL A 69 14.27 -7.05 -7.82
N ARG A 70 13.41 -7.83 -7.14
CA ARG A 70 13.65 -8.37 -5.80
C ARG A 70 14.10 -7.29 -4.80
N GLU A 71 13.36 -6.19 -4.78
CA GLU A 71 13.68 -5.01 -3.99
C GLU A 71 13.89 -5.39 -2.51
N PRO A 72 15.10 -5.18 -1.96
CA PRO A 72 15.49 -5.73 -0.66
C PRO A 72 14.80 -5.05 0.52
N TYR A 73 14.35 -3.79 0.39
CA TYR A 73 13.92 -3.04 1.57
C TYR A 73 12.53 -2.40 1.43
N GLY A 74 11.95 -2.07 2.57
CA GLY A 74 10.75 -1.23 2.67
C GLY A 74 9.44 -1.91 2.26
N VAL A 75 8.38 -1.10 2.17
CA VAL A 75 7.03 -1.52 1.77
C VAL A 75 6.74 -1.05 0.34
N TRP A 76 6.40 -2.00 -0.52
CA TRP A 76 6.13 -1.77 -1.94
C TRP A 76 4.83 -2.44 -2.35
N GLY A 77 3.95 -1.73 -3.06
CA GLY A 77 2.66 -2.28 -3.49
C GLY A 77 1.78 -2.79 -2.35
N GLY A 78 2.03 -2.36 -1.10
CA GLY A 78 1.35 -2.87 0.10
C GLY A 78 1.92 -4.18 0.65
N PHE A 79 3.10 -4.61 0.20
CA PHE A 79 3.81 -5.78 0.70
C PHE A 79 5.10 -5.35 1.41
N SER A 80 5.31 -5.83 2.64
CA SER A 80 6.59 -5.67 3.33
C SER A 80 7.66 -6.57 2.72
N GLU A 81 8.91 -6.29 3.03
CA GLU A 81 10.06 -7.13 2.67
C GLU A 81 9.81 -8.61 2.95
N SER A 82 9.39 -8.95 4.17
CA SER A 82 9.15 -10.33 4.57
C SER A 82 8.04 -11.01 3.78
N GLU A 83 6.99 -10.27 3.40
CA GLU A 83 5.92 -10.78 2.54
C GLU A 83 6.41 -11.00 1.10
N ARG A 84 7.20 -10.06 0.56
CA ARG A 84 7.78 -10.21 -0.79
C ARG A 84 8.72 -11.41 -0.88
N LEU A 85 9.56 -11.64 0.13
CA LEU A 85 10.41 -12.83 0.20
C LEU A 85 9.57 -14.12 0.18
N ARG A 86 8.43 -14.13 0.87
CA ARG A 86 7.51 -15.26 0.85
C ARG A 86 6.83 -15.44 -0.51
N LEU A 87 6.44 -14.36 -1.18
CA LEU A 87 5.89 -14.42 -2.54
C LEU A 87 6.91 -14.94 -3.56
N LEU A 88 8.17 -14.50 -3.46
CA LEU A 88 9.27 -15.01 -4.28
C LEU A 88 9.49 -16.51 -4.06
N ALA A 89 9.41 -16.99 -2.82
CA ALA A 89 9.55 -18.41 -2.50
C ALA A 89 8.36 -19.27 -2.98
N LEU A 90 7.15 -18.72 -2.98
CA LEU A 90 5.94 -19.39 -3.46
C LEU A 90 5.78 -19.36 -4.98
N GLY A 91 6.56 -18.52 -5.67
CA GLY A 91 6.32 -18.13 -7.06
C GLY A 91 5.20 -17.10 -7.15
N TRP A 92 5.42 -16.03 -7.90
CA TRP A 92 4.48 -14.92 -8.11
C TRP A 92 4.25 -14.62 -9.58
N GLU A 93 5.11 -15.14 -10.45
CA GLU A 93 5.21 -14.84 -11.87
C GLU A 93 3.93 -15.19 -12.63
N ASP A 94 3.21 -16.23 -12.22
CA ASP A 94 1.94 -16.64 -12.82
C ASP A 94 0.77 -15.69 -12.47
N LEU A 95 0.97 -14.76 -11.54
CA LEU A 95 0.03 -13.67 -11.22
C LEU A 95 0.41 -12.35 -11.90
N ALA A 96 1.52 -12.32 -12.63
CA ALA A 96 1.91 -11.17 -13.43
C ALA A 96 1.17 -11.16 -14.78
N ASP A 97 0.96 -9.97 -15.34
CA ASP A 97 0.53 -9.85 -16.72
C ASP A 97 1.61 -10.37 -17.69
N ARG A 98 1.26 -10.47 -18.98
CA ARG A 98 2.19 -10.96 -20.02
C ARG A 98 3.51 -10.19 -20.07
N HIS A 99 3.50 -8.91 -19.72
CA HIS A 99 4.65 -8.02 -19.81
C HIS A 99 5.42 -7.92 -18.50
N GLY A 100 4.95 -8.56 -17.43
CA GLY A 100 5.53 -8.43 -16.09
C GLY A 100 5.34 -7.04 -15.47
N GLY A 101 4.48 -6.20 -16.06
CA GLY A 101 4.33 -4.79 -15.67
C GLY A 101 3.32 -4.57 -14.55
N ARG A 102 2.39 -5.50 -14.35
CA ARG A 102 1.36 -5.50 -13.30
C ARG A 102 1.17 -6.91 -12.73
N VAL A 103 0.67 -6.99 -11.50
CA VAL A 103 0.30 -8.24 -10.84
C VAL A 103 -1.11 -8.18 -10.26
N ASP A 104 -1.80 -9.32 -10.17
CA ASP A 104 -3.05 -9.44 -9.41
C ASP A 104 -2.75 -9.39 -7.90
N VAL A 105 -2.86 -8.19 -7.35
CA VAL A 105 -2.60 -7.90 -5.94
C VAL A 105 -3.51 -8.71 -5.00
N GLN A 106 -4.78 -8.92 -5.36
CA GLN A 106 -5.72 -9.65 -4.51
C GLN A 106 -5.34 -11.13 -4.42
N ARG A 107 -4.86 -11.71 -5.52
CA ARG A 107 -4.34 -13.09 -5.51
C ARG A 107 -3.02 -13.21 -4.76
N LEU A 108 -2.13 -12.24 -4.86
CA LEU A 108 -0.91 -12.21 -4.03
C LEU A 108 -1.24 -12.17 -2.53
N GLU A 109 -2.19 -11.33 -2.14
CA GLU A 109 -2.70 -11.28 -0.75
C GLU A 109 -3.31 -12.63 -0.33
N ALA A 110 -4.08 -13.27 -1.20
CA ALA A 110 -4.67 -14.58 -0.94
C ALA A 110 -3.60 -15.66 -0.74
N ARG A 111 -2.51 -15.67 -1.54
CA ARG A 111 -1.38 -16.61 -1.41
C ARG A 111 -0.67 -16.53 -0.08
N LEU A 112 -0.59 -15.33 0.49
CA LEU A 112 0.00 -15.14 1.81
C LEU A 112 -0.88 -15.70 2.93
N GLY A 113 -2.13 -16.06 2.64
CA GLY A 113 -3.03 -16.79 3.54
C GLY A 113 -3.69 -15.88 4.58
N ARG A 114 -4.85 -15.31 4.21
CA ARG A 114 -5.78 -14.46 5.00
C ARG A 114 -5.27 -13.07 5.37
N PRO A 115 -6.17 -12.04 5.38
CA PRO A 115 -5.79 -10.63 5.46
C PRO A 115 -4.99 -10.43 6.74
N HIS A 116 -3.75 -9.98 6.59
CA HIS A 116 -2.90 -9.64 7.70
C HIS A 116 -3.71 -8.71 8.62
N LYS A 117 -4.22 -9.25 9.73
CA LYS A 117 -4.82 -8.42 10.77
C LYS A 117 -3.73 -7.42 11.10
N SER A 118 -3.97 -6.17 10.74
CA SER A 118 -3.28 -5.04 11.34
C SER A 118 -3.36 -5.29 12.84
N THR A 119 -2.25 -5.65 13.48
CA THR A 119 -2.18 -5.79 14.95
C THR A 119 -2.22 -4.42 15.62
N VAL A 120 -2.74 -3.40 14.95
CA VAL A 120 -3.11 -2.13 15.55
C VAL A 120 -4.40 -2.38 16.33
N PRO A 121 -4.40 -2.29 17.68
CA PRO A 121 -5.64 -2.25 18.42
C PRO A 121 -6.43 -1.04 17.91
N ALA A 122 -7.70 -1.24 17.56
CA ALA A 122 -8.58 -0.14 17.21
C ALA A 122 -8.51 0.91 18.32
N GLN A 123 -7.92 2.06 18.02
CA GLN A 123 -7.91 3.20 18.93
C GLN A 123 -9.37 3.53 19.21
N ARG A 124 -9.78 3.50 20.48
CA ARG A 124 -11.12 3.91 20.89
C ARG A 124 -11.34 5.34 20.37
N ARG A 125 -12.43 5.55 19.62
CA ARG A 125 -12.91 6.90 19.32
C ARG A 125 -13.08 7.63 20.66
N PRO A 126 -12.57 8.86 20.85
CA PRO A 126 -13.05 9.67 21.96
C PRO A 126 -14.55 9.88 21.75
N GLU A 127 -15.35 9.60 22.77
CA GLU A 127 -16.75 9.99 22.82
C GLU A 127 -16.82 11.49 22.57
N SER A 128 -17.51 11.86 21.49
CA SER A 128 -17.94 13.22 21.25
C SER A 128 -18.93 13.57 22.35
N THR A 129 -18.48 14.21 23.42
CA THR A 129 -19.34 14.86 24.39
C THR A 129 -20.16 15.91 23.65
N ALA A 130 -21.41 15.57 23.34
CA ALA A 130 -22.36 16.48 22.73
C ALA A 130 -22.61 17.63 23.72
N VAL A 131 -22.12 18.82 23.37
CA VAL A 131 -22.55 20.07 24.01
C VAL A 131 -24.02 20.27 23.62
N ARG A 132 -24.93 20.17 24.60
CA ARG A 132 -26.35 20.52 24.41
C ARG A 132 -26.46 22.02 24.13
N PRO A 133 -27.17 22.46 23.08
CA PRO A 133 -27.50 23.86 22.93
C PRO A 133 -28.51 24.29 24.01
N GLN A 134 -28.26 25.45 24.62
CA GLN A 134 -29.19 26.10 25.55
C GLN A 134 -30.40 26.66 24.76
N PRO A 135 -31.63 26.58 25.29
CA PRO A 135 -32.77 27.23 24.69
C PRO A 135 -32.67 28.76 24.86
N ALA A 136 -33.01 29.49 23.80
CA ALA A 136 -33.18 30.93 23.83
C ALA A 136 -34.49 31.27 24.56
N ASP A 137 -34.39 31.92 25.71
CA ASP A 137 -35.55 32.50 26.39
C ASP A 137 -36.09 33.68 25.57
N SER A 138 -37.26 33.47 24.97
CA SER A 138 -38.15 34.54 24.52
C SER A 138 -39.26 34.68 25.56
N ALA A 139 -39.15 35.69 26.42
CA ALA A 139 -40.23 36.12 27.29
C ALA A 139 -40.66 37.54 26.90
N THR A 140 -41.82 37.60 26.25
CA THR A 140 -42.64 38.80 26.06
C THR A 140 -43.40 39.09 27.36
N ALA A 141 -43.25 40.30 27.89
CA ALA A 141 -44.19 41.04 28.74
C ALA A 141 -43.67 42.49 28.77
N ALA A 142 -44.42 43.57 28.55
CA ALA A 142 -45.85 43.82 28.62
C ALA A 142 -46.25 44.91 27.62
#